data_AF-A0A428R8T8-F1
#
_entry.id   AF-A0A428R8T8-F1
#
_cell.length_a   1.000
_cell.length_b   1.000
_cell.length_c   1.000
_cell.angle_alpha   90.00
_cell.angle_beta   90.00
_cell.angle_gamma   90.00
#
_symmetry.space_group_name_H-M   'P 1'
#
loop_
_entity.id
_entity.type
_entity.pdbx_description
1 polymer ?
#
loop_
_entity_poly.entity_id
_entity_poly.type
_entity_poly.pdbx_seq_one_letter_code
_entity_poly.pdbx_strand_id
1 'polypeptide(L)'
;MKFSLPAVIFGLSLFGAGDAARIEVRTTTGPGLIPVSTTAYIGDDGKTYNLGASFSNGCKKTGYNWIREICIDSDRARAHIIYSGGTRKCFKRTRSSSKLCGGSEGCNKGVCNRCWEYDYTVVKCTW
;
A
#
# COMPACT_ATOMS: atom_id res chain seq x y z
N MET A 1 -60.15 14.57 5.11
CA MET A 1 -58.99 14.71 4.21
C MET A 1 -58.00 13.64 4.57
N LYS A 2 -57.63 12.76 3.63
CA LYS A 2 -56.72 11.62 3.84
C LYS A 2 -55.31 12.07 3.42
N PHE A 3 -54.39 12.20 4.37
CA PHE A 3 -52.98 12.46 4.09
C PHE A 3 -52.24 11.14 3.96
N SER A 4 -51.80 10.80 2.76
CA SER A 4 -50.86 9.71 2.50
C SER A 4 -49.44 10.26 2.53
N LEU A 5 -48.63 9.82 3.49
CA LEU A 5 -47.19 10.08 3.52
C LEU A 5 -46.45 8.97 2.75
N PRO A 6 -45.58 9.29 1.78
CA PRO A 6 -44.71 8.29 1.17
C PRO A 6 -43.57 7.95 2.14
N ALA A 7 -43.48 6.68 2.56
CA ALA A 7 -42.36 6.18 3.33
C ALA A 7 -41.13 6.05 2.42
N VAL A 8 -40.17 6.96 2.57
CA VAL A 8 -38.85 6.85 1.94
C VAL A 8 -38.05 5.81 2.72
N ILE A 9 -37.88 4.63 2.14
CA ILE A 9 -36.96 3.61 2.67
C ILE A 9 -35.55 4.02 2.27
N PHE A 10 -34.84 4.69 3.18
CA PHE A 10 -33.39 4.81 3.09
C PHE A 10 -32.78 3.43 3.36
N GLY A 11 -32.46 2.72 2.28
CA GLY A 11 -31.60 1.55 2.31
C GLY A 11 -30.19 1.97 2.69
N LEU A 12 -29.92 2.07 3.99
CA LEU A 12 -28.56 2.13 4.53
C LEU A 12 -27.93 0.75 4.39
N SER A 13 -27.43 0.46 3.18
CA SER A 13 -26.39 -0.53 3.00
C SER A 13 -25.13 -0.01 3.72
N LEU A 14 -25.03 -0.36 5.00
CA LEU A 14 -23.78 -0.35 5.75
C LEU A 14 -22.85 -1.39 5.10
N PHE A 15 -22.24 -1.02 3.98
CA PHE A 15 -20.99 -1.64 3.56
C PHE A 15 -20.00 -1.32 4.67
N GLY A 16 -19.78 -2.31 5.55
CA GLY A 16 -18.66 -2.28 6.48
C GLY A 16 -17.43 -1.85 5.69
N ALA A 17 -16.76 -0.81 6.18
CA ALA A 17 -15.47 -0.41 5.67
C ALA A 17 -14.50 -1.57 5.92
N GLY A 18 -14.50 -2.56 5.04
CA GLY A 18 -13.39 -3.48 4.91
C GLY A 18 -12.21 -2.62 4.51
N ASP A 19 -11.15 -2.63 5.32
CA ASP A 19 -9.89 -1.99 4.98
C ASP A 19 -9.53 -2.35 3.54
N ALA A 20 -9.62 -1.37 2.64
CA ALA A 20 -9.34 -1.60 1.23
C ALA A 20 -7.88 -2.08 1.13
N ALA A 21 -7.64 -3.15 0.36
CA ALA A 21 -6.31 -3.67 0.19
C ALA A 21 -5.30 -2.55 -0.17
N ARG A 22 -4.09 -2.63 0.37
CA ARG A 22 -3.06 -1.62 0.12
C ARG A 22 -1.67 -2.21 0.13
N ILE A 23 -0.74 -1.52 -0.51
CA ILE A 23 0.69 -1.85 -0.46
C ILE A 23 1.39 -0.73 0.31
N GLU A 24 2.10 -1.09 1.36
CA GLU A 24 2.93 -0.17 2.14
C GLU A 24 4.40 -0.42 1.79
N VAL A 25 5.11 0.62 1.40
CA VAL A 25 6.56 0.60 1.18
C VAL A 25 7.21 1.53 2.18
N ARG A 26 8.14 1.00 2.98
CA ARG A 26 8.94 1.77 3.92
C ARG A 26 10.40 1.72 3.49
N THR A 27 11.03 2.87 3.33
CA THR A 27 12.44 2.96 2.89
C THR A 27 13.25 3.80 3.87
N THR A 28 14.42 3.33 4.24
CA THR A 28 15.40 4.08 5.03
C THR A 28 16.59 4.44 4.16
N THR A 29 16.94 5.72 4.13
CA THR A 29 18.09 6.28 3.41
C THR A 29 18.98 7.06 4.36
N GLY A 30 20.29 7.12 4.13
CA GLY A 30 21.18 7.99 4.91
C GLY A 30 22.61 7.95 4.40
N PRO A 31 23.48 8.88 4.85
CA PRO A 31 24.89 8.91 4.47
C PRO A 31 25.59 7.64 4.94
N GLY A 32 26.07 6.83 3.99
CA GLY A 32 26.70 5.54 4.26
C GLY A 32 25.75 4.33 4.28
N LEU A 33 24.45 4.53 4.04
CA LEU A 33 23.49 3.43 3.91
C LEU A 33 23.13 3.19 2.44
N ILE A 34 23.27 1.94 2.02
CA ILE A 34 22.52 1.43 0.86
C ILE A 34 21.03 1.49 1.26
N PRO A 35 20.14 2.12 0.47
CA PRO A 35 18.73 2.22 0.84
C PRO A 35 18.12 0.86 1.16
N VAL A 36 17.57 0.73 2.37
CA VAL A 36 16.88 -0.50 2.79
C VAL A 36 15.39 -0.24 2.69
N SER A 37 14.68 -1.12 2.00
CA SER A 37 13.22 -1.02 1.89
C SER A 37 12.54 -2.25 2.47
N THR A 38 11.33 -2.10 2.98
CA THR A 38 10.45 -3.20 3.32
C THR A 38 9.12 -2.92 2.66
N THR A 39 8.57 -3.93 2.00
CA THR A 39 7.25 -3.82 1.38
C THR A 39 6.30 -4.85 2.00
N ALA A 40 5.09 -4.41 2.29
CA ALA A 40 4.00 -5.24 2.77
C ALA A 40 2.74 -5.03 1.93
N TYR A 41 1.98 -6.11 1.75
CA TYR A 41 0.64 -6.07 1.18
C TYR A 41 -0.37 -6.34 2.29
N ILE A 42 -1.33 -5.44 2.47
CA ILE A 42 -2.47 -5.62 3.35
C ILE A 42 -3.62 -6.06 2.46
N GLY A 43 -4.09 -7.30 2.67
CA GLY A 43 -5.16 -7.90 1.89
C GLY A 43 -6.55 -7.35 2.23
N ASP A 44 -7.54 -7.69 1.40
CA ASP A 44 -8.95 -7.37 1.71
C ASP A 44 -9.44 -8.12 2.97
N ASP A 45 -8.70 -9.14 3.40
CA ASP A 45 -8.92 -9.86 4.65
C ASP A 45 -8.28 -9.17 5.87
N GLY A 46 -7.69 -7.98 5.67
CA GLY A 46 -7.00 -7.20 6.70
C GLY A 46 -5.66 -7.78 7.13
N LYS A 47 -5.21 -8.91 6.56
CA LYS A 47 -3.93 -9.52 6.94
C LYS A 47 -2.76 -8.85 6.24
N THR A 48 -1.65 -8.76 6.95
CA THR A 48 -0.39 -8.23 6.42
C THR A 48 0.48 -9.37 5.89
N TYR A 49 0.89 -9.24 4.63
CA TYR A 49 1.75 -10.16 3.92
C TYR A 49 3.07 -9.48 3.60
N ASN A 50 4.15 -9.97 4.19
CA ASN A 50 5.48 -9.41 3.96
C ASN A 50 5.99 -9.82 2.58
N LEU A 51 6.33 -8.83 1.76
CA LEU A 51 6.80 -9.03 0.40
C LEU A 51 8.33 -9.01 0.30
N GLY A 52 9.02 -8.99 1.44
CA GLY A 52 10.47 -9.14 1.56
C GLY A 52 11.21 -7.82 1.76
N ALA A 53 12.47 -7.96 2.18
CA ALA A 53 13.42 -6.87 2.32
C ALA A 53 13.93 -6.41 0.95
N SER A 54 14.28 -5.13 0.87
CA SER A 54 14.84 -4.40 -0.27
C SER A 54 14.01 -4.45 -1.56
N PHE A 55 12.70 -4.74 -1.48
CA PHE A 55 11.79 -4.60 -2.59
C PHE A 55 11.08 -3.25 -2.51
N SER A 56 11.25 -2.39 -3.51
CA SER A 56 10.55 -1.10 -3.61
C SER A 56 10.25 -0.67 -5.06
N ASN A 57 10.79 -1.40 -6.04
CA ASN A 57 10.56 -1.17 -7.47
C ASN A 57 10.79 -2.48 -8.24
N GLY A 58 10.20 -2.59 -9.43
CA GLY A 58 10.26 -3.77 -10.28
C GLY A 58 9.20 -4.83 -9.96
N CYS A 59 9.33 -5.99 -10.60
CA CYS A 59 8.43 -7.14 -10.44
C CYS A 59 9.12 -8.31 -9.76
N LYS A 60 8.38 -9.04 -8.92
CA LYS A 60 8.85 -10.28 -8.32
C LYS A 60 7.73 -11.28 -8.14
N LYS A 61 8.08 -12.57 -8.24
CA LYS A 61 7.25 -13.65 -7.76
C LYS A 61 7.21 -13.63 -6.23
N THR A 62 6.13 -14.15 -5.66
CA THR A 62 5.98 -14.28 -4.22
C THR A 62 6.02 -15.74 -3.79
N GLY A 63 6.30 -15.99 -2.51
CA GLY A 63 6.16 -17.33 -1.92
C GLY A 63 4.72 -17.69 -1.55
N TYR A 64 3.76 -16.78 -1.75
CA TYR A 64 2.35 -17.02 -1.46
C TYR A 64 1.70 -17.71 -2.66
N ASN A 65 1.09 -18.87 -2.44
CA ASN A 65 0.47 -19.67 -3.51
C ASN A 65 -0.70 -18.97 -4.23
N TRP A 66 -1.30 -17.93 -3.65
CA TRP A 66 -2.40 -17.15 -4.22
C TRP A 66 -1.92 -15.85 -4.90
N ILE A 67 -0.68 -15.38 -4.67
CA ILE A 67 -0.06 -14.27 -5.42
C ILE A 67 1.03 -14.81 -6.34
N ARG A 68 0.78 -14.76 -7.64
CA ARG A 68 1.76 -15.14 -8.65
C ARG A 68 2.89 -14.13 -8.73
N GLU A 69 2.55 -12.85 -8.81
CA GLU A 69 3.50 -11.78 -9.03
C GLU A 69 3.01 -10.47 -8.42
N ILE A 70 3.95 -9.67 -7.94
CA ILE A 70 3.73 -8.28 -7.58
C ILE A 70 4.73 -7.39 -8.30
N CYS A 71 4.25 -6.26 -8.79
CA CYS A 71 5.04 -5.23 -9.45
C CYS A 71 4.80 -3.89 -8.80
N ILE A 72 5.88 -3.17 -8.50
CA ILE A 72 5.87 -1.77 -8.09
C ILE A 72 6.64 -0.99 -9.15
N ASP A 73 6.06 0.10 -9.63
CA ASP A 73 6.66 1.05 -10.55
C ASP A 73 6.71 2.40 -9.81
N SER A 74 7.82 2.61 -9.10
CA SER A 74 8.00 3.77 -8.23
C SER A 74 8.00 5.08 -9.01
N ASP A 75 8.50 5.04 -10.24
CA ASP A 75 8.66 6.20 -11.13
C ASP A 75 7.30 6.68 -11.63
N ARG A 76 6.38 5.75 -11.88
CA ARG A 76 4.99 6.06 -12.27
C ARG A 76 3.99 5.99 -11.11
N ALA A 77 4.48 5.85 -9.87
CA ALA A 77 3.67 5.85 -8.66
C ALA A 77 2.50 4.86 -8.69
N ARG A 78 2.72 3.68 -9.28
CA ARG A 78 1.71 2.65 -9.48
C ARG A 78 2.25 1.28 -9.09
N ALA A 79 1.35 0.38 -8.72
CA ALA A 79 1.69 -1.00 -8.44
C ALA A 79 0.56 -1.92 -8.91
N HIS A 80 0.85 -3.20 -9.08
CA HIS A 80 -0.18 -4.20 -9.31
C HIS A 80 0.22 -5.56 -8.76
N ILE A 81 -0.79 -6.35 -8.43
CA ILE A 81 -0.66 -7.75 -8.05
C ILE A 81 -1.37 -8.59 -9.11
N ILE A 82 -0.71 -9.66 -9.54
CA ILE A 82 -1.34 -10.71 -10.34
C ILE A 82 -1.53 -11.93 -9.44
N TYR A 83 -2.77 -12.30 -9.22
CA TYR A 83 -3.13 -13.48 -8.46
C TYR A 83 -2.92 -14.75 -9.28
N SER A 84 -2.81 -15.89 -8.61
CA SER A 84 -2.58 -17.18 -9.28
C SER A 84 -3.70 -17.57 -10.25
N GLY A 85 -4.94 -17.12 -9.99
CA GLY A 85 -6.07 -17.26 -10.91
C GLY A 85 -6.04 -16.32 -12.14
N GLY A 86 -5.00 -15.49 -12.29
CA GLY A 86 -4.83 -14.56 -13.41
C GLY A 86 -5.46 -13.17 -13.20
N THR A 87 -6.31 -13.00 -12.19
CA THR A 87 -6.90 -11.70 -11.85
C THR A 87 -5.80 -10.70 -11.48
N ARG A 88 -5.96 -9.46 -11.98
CA ARG A 88 -5.07 -8.34 -11.68
C ARG A 88 -5.77 -7.37 -10.72
N LYS A 89 -5.06 -6.92 -9.70
CA LYS A 89 -5.45 -5.78 -8.85
C LYS A 89 -4.43 -4.67 -8.99
N CYS A 90 -4.89 -3.45 -9.24
CA CYS A 90 -4.04 -2.28 -9.47
C CYS A 90 -4.12 -1.31 -8.30
N PHE A 91 -3.01 -0.62 -8.07
CA PHE A 91 -2.84 0.32 -7.00
C PHE A 91 -2.16 1.59 -7.51
N LYS A 92 -2.48 2.72 -6.90
CA LYS A 92 -1.80 4.00 -7.11
C LYS A 92 -1.31 4.54 -5.78
N ARG A 93 -0.11 5.14 -5.79
CA ARG A 93 0.43 5.80 -4.60
C ARG A 93 -0.46 6.98 -4.23
N THR A 94 -1.02 6.92 -3.04
CA THR A 94 -1.89 7.97 -2.49
C THR A 94 -1.23 8.69 -1.32
N ARG A 95 -0.20 8.10 -0.72
CA ARG A 95 0.61 8.76 0.30
C ARG A 95 2.10 8.67 -0.03
N SER A 96 2.78 9.79 0.19
CA SER A 96 4.23 9.88 0.26
C SER A 96 4.58 10.75 1.46
N SER A 97 5.25 10.19 2.45
CA SER A 97 5.74 10.95 3.60
C SER A 97 7.17 10.60 3.94
N SER A 98 7.84 11.52 4.62
CA SER A 98 9.23 11.37 5.02
C SER A 98 9.49 12.07 6.34
N LYS A 99 10.29 11.45 7.20
CA LYS A 99 10.71 12.00 8.48
C LYS A 99 12.14 11.57 8.81
N LEU A 100 12.76 12.22 9.79
CA LEU A 100 13.99 11.70 10.38
C LEU A 100 13.68 10.39 11.09
N CYS A 101 14.48 9.36 10.83
CA CYS A 101 14.37 8.11 11.55
C CYS A 101 14.77 8.33 13.02
N GLY A 102 13.83 8.18 13.95
CA GLY A 102 14.11 8.39 15.38
C GLY A 102 14.27 9.87 15.78
N GLY A 103 13.86 10.82 14.94
CA GLY A 103 14.00 12.25 15.22
C GLY A 103 15.45 12.76 15.13
N SER A 104 15.71 13.95 15.68
CA SER A 104 17.06 14.55 15.72
C SER A 104 18.03 13.76 16.61
N GLU A 105 17.50 13.04 17.60
CA GLU A 105 18.29 12.20 18.52
C GLU A 105 18.88 10.97 17.82
N GLY A 106 18.28 10.53 16.71
CA GLY A 106 18.80 9.45 15.86
C GLY A 106 19.95 9.88 14.92
N CYS A 107 20.35 11.15 14.96
CA CYS A 107 21.44 11.67 14.13
C CYS A 107 22.80 11.45 14.79
N ASN A 108 23.76 10.90 14.05
CA ASN A 108 25.13 10.69 14.53
C ASN A 108 26.05 11.72 13.86
N LYS A 109 26.74 12.56 14.64
CA LYS A 109 27.68 13.61 14.13
C LYS A 109 27.06 14.50 13.04
N GLY A 110 25.79 14.89 13.20
CA GLY A 110 25.06 15.73 12.24
C GLY A 110 24.56 15.01 10.99
N VAL A 111 24.81 13.70 10.89
CA VAL A 111 24.31 12.82 9.83
C VAL A 111 23.05 12.11 10.31
N CYS A 112 21.94 12.31 9.60
CA CYS A 112 20.65 11.73 9.96
C CYS A 112 20.15 10.75 8.89
N ASN A 113 19.56 9.65 9.35
CA ASN A 113 18.79 8.77 8.48
C ASN A 113 17.39 9.35 8.25
N ARG A 114 16.86 9.08 7.06
CA ARG A 114 15.56 9.54 6.60
C ARG A 114 14.70 8.34 6.26
N CYS A 115 13.52 8.30 6.88
CA CYS A 115 12.54 7.25 6.78
C CYS A 115 11.42 7.74 5.87
N TRP A 116 11.15 6.99 4.81
CA TRP A 116 10.14 7.26 3.81
C TRP A 116 9.03 6.23 3.94
N GLU A 117 7.79 6.69 3.81
CA GLU A 117 6.59 5.86 3.85
C GLU A 117 5.77 6.16 2.59
N TYR A 118 5.46 5.13 1.81
CA TYR A 118 4.64 5.21 0.62
C TYR A 118 3.48 4.22 0.70
N ASP A 119 2.25 4.73 0.61
CA ASP A 119 1.05 3.90 0.62
C ASP A 119 0.42 3.90 -0.78
N TYR A 120 0.13 2.70 -1.29
CA TYR A 120 -0.56 2.49 -2.55
C TYR A 120 -1.93 1.87 -2.27
N THR A 121 -2.99 2.55 -2.70
CA THR A 121 -4.37 2.09 -2.49
C THR A 121 -4.98 1.60 -3.80
N VAL A 122 -5.99 0.73 -3.69
CA VAL A 122 -6.67 0.14 -4.85
C VAL A 122 -7.26 1.21 -5.76
N VAL A 123 -7.10 0.97 -7.05
CA VAL A 123 -7.69 1.74 -8.14
C VAL A 123 -8.09 0.81 -9.28
N LYS A 124 -8.96 1.27 -10.17
CA LYS A 124 -9.28 0.53 -11.39
C LYS A 124 -8.02 0.38 -12.25
N CYS A 125 -7.77 -0.83 -12.76
CA CYS A 125 -6.71 -1.07 -13.74
C CYS A 125 -7.03 -0.35 -15.05
N THR A 126 -6.17 0.59 -15.44
CA THR A 126 -6.27 1.33 -16.72
C THR A 126 -4.97 1.29 -17.52
N TRP A 127 -4.05 0.41 -17.13
CA TRP A 127 -2.72 0.22 -17.73
C TRP A 127 -2.25 -1.24 -17.57
#